data_AF-A0A967GPB7-F1
#
_entry.id   AF-A0A967GPB7-F1
#
_cell.length_a   1.000
_cell.length_b   1.000
_cell.length_c   1.000
_cell.angle_alpha   90.00
_cell.angle_beta   90.00
_cell.angle_gamma   90.00
#
_symmetry.space_group_name_H-M   'P 1'
#
loop_
_entity.id
_entity.type
_entity.pdbx_description
1 polymer ?
#
loop_
_entity_poly.entity_id
_entity_poly.type
_entity_poly.pdbx_seq_one_letter_code
_entity_poly.pdbx_strand_id
1 'polypeptide(L)'
;MKPLLPPLAAAVLMTCSPAFLLAQEEEKAEEKAENKPKPEKKDYRTFTSKNGKSLEARVVTRIDDERYTIETPEGQSFTINIESLTRSDQTYLELWEPDAILDL
;
A
#
# COMPACT_ATOMS: atom_id res chain seq x y z
N MET A 1 -20.97 -12.64 75.50
CA MET A 1 -22.38 -13.02 75.30
C MET A 1 -22.46 -14.08 74.19
N LYS A 2 -23.50 -14.92 74.21
CA LYS A 2 -23.68 -16.16 73.43
C LYS A 2 -23.65 -15.98 71.89
N PRO A 3 -23.39 -17.07 71.13
CA PRO A 3 -23.22 -17.09 69.67
C PRO A 3 -24.57 -17.26 68.93
N LEU A 4 -24.62 -16.92 67.64
CA LEU A 4 -25.75 -17.26 66.76
C LEU A 4 -25.30 -17.49 65.30
N LEU A 5 -25.95 -18.44 64.65
CA LEU A 5 -25.53 -19.30 63.51
C LEU A 5 -26.21 -18.82 62.17
N PRO A 6 -26.10 -19.55 61.03
CA PRO A 6 -25.71 -19.09 59.67
C PRO A 6 -26.95 -18.96 58.72
N PRO A 7 -26.91 -19.35 57.42
CA PRO A 7 -26.08 -19.00 56.24
C PRO A 7 -26.91 -18.16 55.22
N LEU A 8 -26.31 -17.53 54.19
CA LEU A 8 -26.93 -17.43 52.85
C LEU A 8 -25.99 -16.76 51.83
N ALA A 9 -25.82 -17.47 50.71
CA ALA A 9 -25.71 -16.97 49.33
C ALA A 9 -24.96 -15.65 49.06
N ALA A 10 -23.83 -15.75 48.34
CA ALA A 10 -23.72 -15.24 46.97
C ALA A 10 -22.31 -15.50 46.43
N ALA A 11 -22.22 -16.43 45.49
CA ALA A 11 -21.10 -16.48 44.56
C ALA A 11 -21.24 -15.30 43.59
N VAL A 12 -20.29 -14.37 43.60
CA VAL A 12 -19.88 -13.63 42.39
C VAL A 12 -18.37 -13.47 42.48
N LEU A 13 -17.65 -14.29 41.71
CA LEU A 13 -16.24 -14.10 41.44
C LEU A 13 -16.10 -12.75 40.72
N MET A 14 -15.52 -11.78 41.42
CA MET A 14 -15.03 -10.55 40.80
C MET A 14 -14.04 -10.96 39.71
N THR A 15 -14.34 -10.51 38.50
CA THR A 15 -13.66 -10.83 37.26
C THR A 15 -12.17 -10.53 37.32
N CYS A 16 -11.39 -11.51 36.87
CA CYS A 16 -9.98 -11.45 36.51
C CYS A 16 -9.52 -10.07 36.02
N SER A 17 -8.58 -9.47 36.74
CA SER A 17 -7.45 -8.83 36.06
C SER A 17 -6.52 -9.95 35.58
N PRO A 18 -6.17 -9.92 34.30
CA PRO A 18 -4.76 -9.65 34.03
C PRO A 18 -4.61 -8.51 33.02
N ALA A 19 -3.69 -7.62 33.35
CA ALA A 19 -2.87 -6.96 32.35
C ALA A 19 -2.26 -8.04 31.45
N PHE A 20 -2.89 -8.29 30.30
CA PHE A 20 -2.27 -9.00 29.20
C PHE A 20 -2.19 -8.02 28.04
N LEU A 21 -1.03 -7.37 27.97
CA LEU A 21 -0.44 -6.85 26.76
C LEU A 21 -0.69 -7.84 25.62
N LEU A 22 -1.63 -7.53 24.76
CA LEU A 22 -1.62 -7.98 23.37
C LEU A 22 -1.35 -6.72 22.56
N ALA A 23 -0.08 -6.57 22.19
CA ALA A 23 0.31 -5.77 21.05
C ALA A 23 -0.58 -6.17 19.87
N GLN A 24 -1.50 -5.29 19.50
CA GLN A 24 -2.10 -5.29 18.18
C GLN A 24 -1.26 -4.35 17.34
N GLU A 25 -0.42 -4.97 16.52
CA GLU A 25 0.25 -4.34 15.38
C GLU A 25 -0.80 -3.69 14.49
N GLU A 26 -0.60 -2.39 14.30
CA GLU A 26 -0.86 -1.59 13.11
C GLU A 26 -1.70 -2.25 12.00
N GLU A 27 -3.01 -2.01 12.00
CA GLU A 27 -3.80 -2.01 10.76
C GLU A 27 -4.20 -0.57 10.44
N LYS A 28 -3.38 0.03 9.59
CA LYS A 28 -3.47 1.37 9.03
C LYS A 28 -4.25 1.32 7.71
N ALA A 29 -4.98 2.43 7.48
CA ALA A 29 -5.60 2.91 6.24
C ALA A 29 -7.07 2.49 6.09
N GLU A 30 -8.00 3.32 6.57
CA GLU A 30 -8.55 4.49 5.83
C GLU A 30 -9.18 4.09 4.49
N GLU A 31 -10.41 3.60 4.60
CA GLU A 31 -11.40 3.61 3.55
C GLU A 31 -11.79 5.07 3.27
N LYS A 32 -11.23 5.64 2.19
CA LYS A 32 -11.74 6.88 1.59
C LYS A 32 -12.09 6.60 0.13
N ALA A 33 -13.38 6.41 -0.10
CA ALA A 33 -13.99 6.32 -1.41
C ALA A 33 -13.56 7.52 -2.27
N GLU A 34 -12.67 7.26 -3.22
CA GLU A 34 -12.22 8.24 -4.20
C GLU A 34 -12.86 7.90 -5.54
N ASN A 35 -13.91 8.64 -5.89
CA ASN A 35 -14.43 8.71 -7.25
C ASN A 35 -13.41 9.50 -8.10
N LYS A 36 -12.29 8.86 -8.42
CA LYS A 36 -11.34 9.32 -9.43
C LYS A 36 -11.84 8.83 -10.79
N PRO A 37 -11.88 9.68 -11.83
CA PRO A 37 -12.19 9.21 -13.18
C PRO A 37 -11.19 8.10 -13.51
N LYS A 38 -11.69 6.90 -13.78
CA LYS A 38 -10.89 5.76 -14.22
C LYS A 38 -10.13 6.22 -15.47
N PRO A 39 -8.80 6.42 -15.41
CA PRO A 39 -8.08 6.80 -16.61
C PRO A 39 -8.31 5.68 -17.61
N GLU A 40 -8.77 6.06 -18.80
CA GLU A 40 -8.83 5.17 -19.96
C GLU A 40 -7.53 4.38 -20.03
N LYS A 41 -7.63 3.09 -20.35
CA LYS A 41 -6.51 2.13 -20.39
C LYS A 41 -5.35 2.71 -21.21
N LYS A 42 -4.46 3.46 -20.58
CA LYS A 42 -3.30 4.07 -21.21
C LYS A 42 -2.09 3.38 -20.61
N ASP A 43 -1.67 2.34 -21.32
CA ASP A 43 -0.37 1.66 -21.31
C ASP A 43 0.26 1.37 -19.95
N TYR A 44 -0.46 0.65 -19.09
CA TYR A 44 0.15 0.00 -17.93
C TYR A 44 1.06 -1.14 -18.39
N ARG A 45 2.28 -1.17 -17.84
CA ARG A 45 3.30 -2.19 -18.09
C ARG A 45 3.92 -2.61 -16.77
N THR A 46 4.38 -3.85 -16.70
CA THR A 46 5.23 -4.33 -15.61
C THR A 46 6.68 -3.87 -15.80
N PHE A 47 7.16 -3.06 -14.86
CA PHE A 47 8.58 -2.71 -14.71
C PHE A 47 9.23 -3.64 -13.71
N THR A 48 10.41 -4.17 -14.03
CA THR A 48 11.18 -5.03 -13.14
C THR A 48 12.44 -4.31 -12.68
N SER A 49 12.62 -4.27 -11.36
CA SER A 49 13.85 -3.81 -10.72
C SER A 49 14.98 -4.85 -10.83
N LYS A 50 16.23 -4.40 -10.78
CA LYS A 50 17.41 -5.27 -10.69
C LYS A 50 17.38 -6.21 -9.47
N ASN A 51 16.65 -5.83 -8.43
CA ASN A 51 16.44 -6.64 -7.23
C ASN A 51 15.37 -7.73 -7.41
N GLY A 52 14.81 -7.88 -8.61
CA GLY A 52 13.80 -8.90 -8.93
C GLY A 52 12.36 -8.52 -8.55
N LYS A 53 12.14 -7.37 -7.90
CA LYS A 53 10.78 -6.86 -7.64
C LYS A 53 10.19 -6.29 -8.92
N SER A 54 8.92 -6.57 -9.17
CA SER A 54 8.19 -6.05 -10.33
C SER A 54 7.01 -5.19 -9.89
N LEU A 55 6.65 -4.21 -10.72
CA LEU A 55 5.62 -3.23 -10.42
C LEU A 55 4.88 -2.87 -11.70
N GLU A 56 3.55 -2.99 -11.67
CA GLU A 56 2.71 -2.54 -12.76
C GLU A 56 2.47 -1.03 -12.63
N ALA A 57 2.83 -0.28 -13.67
CA ALA A 57 2.65 1.15 -13.71
C ALA A 57 2.63 1.65 -15.16
N ARG A 58 2.20 2.90 -15.34
CA ARG A 58 2.38 3.66 -16.58
C ARG A 58 3.34 4.81 -16.35
N VAL A 59 4.09 5.19 -17.37
CA VAL A 59 4.95 6.37 -17.29
C VAL A 59 4.10 7.60 -17.52
N VAL A 60 4.17 8.56 -16.60
CA VAL A 60 3.38 9.79 -16.65
C VAL A 60 4.24 10.94 -17.14
N THR A 61 5.48 11.04 -16.66
CA THR A 61 6.36 12.17 -16.97
C THR A 61 7.82 11.77 -16.82
N ARG A 62 8.68 12.26 -17.72
CA ARG A 62 10.13 12.24 -17.54
C ARG A 62 10.55 13.47 -16.73
N ILE A 63 11.21 13.26 -15.59
CA ILE A 63 11.73 14.35 -14.75
C ILE A 63 13.08 14.82 -15.31
N ASP A 64 13.97 13.86 -15.57
CA ASP A 64 15.30 14.03 -16.16
C ASP A 64 15.69 12.73 -16.88
N ASP A 65 16.95 12.60 -17.31
CA ASP A 65 17.43 11.43 -18.06
C ASP A 65 17.40 10.13 -17.23
N GLU A 66 17.43 10.25 -15.90
CA GLU A 66 17.53 9.11 -14.99
C GLU A 66 16.22 8.83 -14.24
N ARG A 67 15.33 9.81 -14.10
CA ARG A 67 14.17 9.73 -13.21
C ARG A 67 12.87 9.96 -13.95
N TYR A 68 11.91 9.09 -13.65
CA TYR A 68 10.59 9.08 -14.25
C TYR A 68 9.52 9.03 -13.17
N THR A 69 8.46 9.82 -13.35
CA THR A 69 7.23 9.67 -12.58
C THR A 69 6.39 8.61 -13.25
N ILE A 70 6.07 7.57 -12.50
CA ILE A 70 5.16 6.52 -12.93
C ILE A 70 3.94 6.47 -12.01
N GLU A 71 2.84 5.95 -12.52
CA GLU A 71 1.58 5.83 -11.80
C GLU A 71 1.08 4.38 -11.86
N THR A 72 0.71 3.80 -10.72
CA THR A 72 0.13 2.45 -10.66
C THR A 72 -1.33 2.42 -11.10
N PRO A 73 -1.91 1.23 -11.35
CA PRO A 73 -3.34 1.07 -11.60
C PRO A 73 -4.23 1.64 -10.49
N GLU A 74 -3.73 1.70 -9.25
CA GLU A 74 -4.43 2.30 -8.10
C GLU A 74 -4.39 3.84 -8.12
N GLY A 75 -3.71 4.45 -9.08
CA GLY A 75 -3.55 5.90 -9.19
C GLY A 75 -2.51 6.49 -8.25
N GLN A 76 -1.60 5.65 -7.72
CA GLN A 76 -0.49 6.12 -6.90
C GLN A 76 0.69 6.49 -7.80
N SER A 77 1.17 7.73 -7.67
CA SER A 77 2.33 8.22 -8.42
C SER A 77 3.60 8.19 -7.58
N PHE A 78 4.72 7.76 -8.17
CA PHE A 78 6.02 7.75 -7.51
C PHE A 78 7.14 7.93 -8.54
N THR A 79 8.26 8.45 -8.06
CA THR A 79 9.48 8.61 -8.86
C THR A 79 10.31 7.34 -8.79
N ILE A 80 10.69 6.82 -9.95
CA ILE A 80 11.65 5.72 -10.08
C ILE A 80 12.92 6.20 -10.79
N ASN A 81 14.04 5.55 -10.46
CA ASN A 81 15.29 5.73 -11.18
C ASN A 81 15.46 4.60 -12.21
N ILE A 82 15.78 4.95 -13.46
CA ILE A 82 16.02 4.05 -14.58
C ILE A 82 17.10 3.02 -14.25
N GLU A 83 18.17 3.42 -13.54
CA GLU A 83 19.28 2.53 -13.17
C GLU A 83 18.84 1.41 -12.22
N SER A 84 17.74 1.58 -11.49
CA SER A 84 17.20 0.56 -10.60
C SER A 84 16.47 -0.56 -11.33
N LEU A 85 16.18 -0.37 -12.63
CA LEU A 85 15.41 -1.30 -13.47
C LEU A 85 16.30 -2.24 -14.27
N THR A 86 15.69 -3.31 -14.81
CA THR A 86 16.35 -4.21 -15.76
C THR A 86 16.75 -3.47 -17.04
N ARG A 87 17.73 -4.02 -17.78
CA ARG A 87 18.20 -3.37 -19.02
C ARG A 87 17.08 -3.20 -20.06
N SER A 88 16.16 -4.16 -20.13
CA SER A 88 15.00 -4.11 -21.02
C SER A 88 14.09 -2.92 -20.68
N ASP A 89 13.85 -2.69 -19.40
CA ASP A 89 12.99 -1.60 -18.94
C ASP A 89 13.70 -0.24 -18.98
N GLN A 90 15.02 -0.20 -18.79
CA GLN A 90 15.83 0.99 -19.06
C GLN A 90 15.68 1.43 -20.51
N THR A 91 15.88 0.50 -21.45
CA THR A 91 15.78 0.79 -22.89
C THR A 91 14.38 1.31 -23.25
N TYR A 92 13.34 0.76 -22.62
CA TYR A 92 11.98 1.25 -22.81
C TYR A 92 11.82 2.71 -22.36
N LEU A 93 12.31 3.07 -21.17
CA LEU A 93 12.21 4.44 -20.64
C LEU A 93 13.08 5.45 -21.42
N GLU A 94 14.25 5.02 -21.90
CA GLU A 94 15.12 5.82 -22.78
C GLU A 94 14.38 6.23 -24.06
N LEU A 95 13.62 5.30 -24.64
CA LEU A 95 12.84 5.49 -25.88
C LEU A 95 11.42 6.05 -25.65
N TRP A 96 10.98 6.15 -24.40
CA TRP A 96 9.63 6.59 -24.08
C TRP A 96 9.48 8.09 -24.34
N GLU A 97 8.43 8.47 -25.08
CA GLU A 97 8.06 9.85 -25.37
C GLU A 97 6.67 10.16 -24.78
N PRO A 98 6.49 11.29 -24.08
CA PRO A 98 5.22 11.65 -23.43
C PRO A 98 4.07 11.88 -24.41
N ASP A 99 4.39 12.18 -25.67
CA ASP A 99 3.42 12.56 -26.71
C ASP A 99 3.20 11.45 -27.76
N ALA A 100 3.54 10.19 -27.46
CA ALA A 100 3.20 9.05 -28.31
C ALA A 100 1.68 8.72 -28.35
N ILE A 101 0.83 9.68 -27.95
CA ILE A 101 -0.60 9.69 -28.21
C ILE A 101 -0.83 10.23 -29.62
N LEU A 102 -0.45 9.47 -30.65
CA LEU A 102 -1.05 9.67 -31.96
C LEU A 102 -2.45 9.04 -31.89
N ASP A 103 -3.44 9.88 -31.54
CA ASP A 103 -4.82 9.63 -31.91
C ASP A 103 -4.86 9.48 -33.44
N LEU A 104 -5.00 8.21 -33.88
CA LEU A 104 -5.05 7.76 -35.27
C LEU A 104 -6.49 7.49 -35.69
#